data_AF-A0A9J8CKD7-F1
#
_entry.id   AF-A0A9J8CKD7-F1
#
_cell.length_a   1.000
_cell.length_b   1.000
_cell.length_c   1.000
_cell.angle_alpha   90.00
_cell.angle_beta   90.00
_cell.angle_gamma   90.00
#
_symmetry.space_group_name_H-M   'P 1'
#
loop_
_entity.id
_entity.type
_entity.pdbx_description
1 polymer ?
#
loop_
_entity_poly.entity_id
_entity_poly.type
_entity_poly.pdbx_seq_one_letter_code
_entity_poly.pdbx_strand_id
1 'polypeptide(L)'
;MLQQILADMFIEPELLAELNEEQKQILFFKMREEQIRRWRERETQLEKEEAARVKVKKVSGKTVSWIKGLDDDVWVWVMGEHPEDKPYDQICDEIMAKRAALQAQREAEKLRAKKEAELEKRFSGLYLEPEQVVLSEQEVQQRRAEEELKKLELEERRKAEEELRRLEQERKQQIYISLKEVQGSKHTREEEEDKEWQNTLQKSKAADMRRRSLAKQTIEDHRRRSVKALERGRVEAMTKTFGSTNLTTPPKPKPRNSSSAISRKGGMRRSVSTSCRDHIIRWFKEEQLPLRAGFQRDQSRIASWFHGIISREQAEALLNEGEPGDFLVRVSERIFGYVLSYRSSEGIKHLLIDASENCYMLLGDQIRFSSLTELVEYHE
;
A
#
# COMPACT_ATOMS: atom_id res chain seq x y z
N MET A 1 18.34 50.47 -6.13
CA MET A 1 17.00 50.10 -5.63
C MET A 1 16.63 48.67 -6.02
N LEU A 2 16.48 48.34 -7.32
CA LEU A 2 16.14 46.98 -7.78
C LEU A 2 17.06 45.87 -7.23
N GLN A 3 18.38 46.10 -7.20
CA GLN A 3 19.33 45.13 -6.68
C GLN A 3 19.14 44.84 -5.18
N GLN A 4 18.70 45.82 -4.38
CA GLN A 4 18.38 45.62 -2.96
C GLN A 4 17.10 44.80 -2.79
N ILE A 5 16.08 45.07 -3.61
CA ILE A 5 14.82 44.30 -3.62
C ILE A 5 15.07 42.84 -4.03
N LEU A 6 15.95 42.60 -5.01
CA LEU A 6 16.35 41.25 -5.40
C LEU A 6 17.23 40.57 -4.32
N ALA A 7 17.99 41.34 -3.54
CA ALA A 7 18.76 40.84 -2.41
C ALA A 7 17.84 40.37 -1.25
N ASP A 8 16.89 41.22 -0.85
CA ASP A 8 16.03 40.99 0.31
C ASP A 8 14.73 40.25 -0.05
N MET A 9 14.46 40.09 -1.35
CA MET A 9 13.23 39.49 -1.90
C MET A 9 11.94 40.19 -1.43
N PHE A 10 12.05 41.45 -1.03
CA PHE A 10 10.97 42.25 -0.47
C PHE A 10 10.95 43.65 -1.10
N ILE A 11 9.75 44.14 -1.40
CA ILE A 11 9.52 45.51 -1.86
C ILE A 11 8.43 46.16 -1.01
N GLU A 12 8.67 47.39 -0.57
CA GLU A 12 7.71 48.15 0.21
C GLU A 12 6.44 48.45 -0.62
N PRO A 13 5.22 48.26 -0.07
CA PRO A 13 3.97 48.39 -0.82
C PRO A 13 3.76 49.76 -1.49
N GLU A 14 4.26 50.84 -0.87
CA GLU A 14 4.15 52.20 -1.40
C GLU A 14 5.01 52.38 -2.66
N LEU A 15 6.25 51.90 -2.63
CA LEU A 15 7.15 51.88 -3.79
C LEU A 15 6.64 50.96 -4.89
N LEU A 16 6.03 49.82 -4.52
CA LEU A 16 5.38 48.93 -5.48
C LEU A 16 4.19 49.62 -6.15
N ALA A 17 3.39 50.40 -5.43
CA ALA A 17 2.22 51.07 -6.00
C ALA A 17 2.59 52.14 -7.03
N GLU A 18 3.71 52.85 -6.82
CA GLU A 18 4.23 53.90 -7.70
C GLU A 18 4.86 53.37 -9.01
N LEU A 19 5.27 52.11 -9.05
CA LEU A 19 5.79 51.47 -10.27
C LEU A 19 4.67 51.29 -11.31
N ASN A 20 4.96 51.58 -12.57
CA ASN A 20 4.02 51.31 -13.65
C ASN A 20 3.84 49.79 -13.86
N GLU A 21 2.78 49.38 -14.55
CA GLU A 21 2.44 47.95 -14.70
C GLU A 21 3.54 47.14 -15.40
N GLU A 22 4.20 47.72 -16.40
CA GLU A 22 5.31 47.08 -17.10
C GLU A 22 6.54 46.89 -16.20
N GLN A 23 6.87 47.88 -15.37
CA GLN A 23 7.97 47.84 -14.42
C GLN A 23 7.68 46.85 -13.27
N LYS A 24 6.43 46.73 -12.83
CA LYS A 24 5.98 45.69 -11.89
C LYS A 24 6.18 44.29 -12.46
N GLN A 25 5.76 44.08 -13.71
CA GLN A 25 5.93 42.79 -14.38
C GLN A 25 7.42 42.43 -14.54
N ILE A 26 8.27 43.38 -14.95
CA ILE A 26 9.72 43.17 -15.05
C ILE A 26 10.33 42.88 -13.68
N LEU A 27 9.92 43.60 -12.63
CA LEU A 27 10.37 43.37 -11.27
C LEU A 27 10.01 41.95 -10.77
N PHE A 28 8.75 41.54 -10.93
CA PHE A 28 8.32 40.20 -10.51
C PHE A 28 9.01 39.10 -11.30
N PHE A 29 9.25 39.32 -12.60
CA PHE A 29 10.03 38.40 -13.42
C PHE A 29 11.46 38.25 -12.88
N LYS A 30 12.13 39.36 -12.59
CA LYS A 30 13.50 39.36 -12.02
C LYS A 30 13.55 38.77 -10.62
N MET A 31 12.56 39.05 -9.77
CA MET A 31 12.43 38.43 -8.44
C MET A 31 12.21 36.92 -8.55
N ARG A 32 11.43 36.48 -9.53
CA ARG A 32 11.20 35.05 -9.78
C ARG A 32 12.45 34.34 -10.30
N GLU A 33 13.18 34.97 -11.22
CA GLU A 33 14.48 34.47 -11.69
C GLU A 33 15.45 34.33 -10.51
N GLU A 34 15.51 35.31 -9.62
CA GLU A 34 16.39 35.28 -8.45
C GLU A 34 15.97 34.22 -7.41
N GLN A 35 14.67 34.00 -7.20
CA GLN A 35 14.18 32.88 -6.38
C GLN A 35 14.60 31.53 -6.96
N ILE A 36 14.48 31.35 -8.28
CA ILE A 36 14.87 30.11 -8.96
C ILE A 36 16.39 29.93 -8.88
N ARG A 37 17.17 31.00 -9.08
CA ARG A 37 18.63 30.98 -8.98
C ARG A 37 19.06 30.57 -7.56
N ARG A 38 18.53 31.23 -6.52
CA ARG A 38 18.81 30.89 -5.10
C ARG A 38 18.33 29.50 -4.71
N TRP A 39 17.20 29.06 -5.27
CA TRP A 39 16.72 27.70 -5.05
C TRP A 39 17.66 26.68 -5.68
N ARG A 40 18.07 26.85 -6.95
CA ARG A 40 19.06 25.99 -7.61
C ARG A 40 20.41 25.99 -6.90
N GLU A 41 20.87 27.14 -6.41
CA GLU A 41 22.11 27.22 -5.62
C GLU A 41 21.99 26.48 -4.29
N ARG A 42 20.86 26.58 -3.60
CA ARG A 42 20.61 25.79 -2.39
C ARG A 42 20.49 24.30 -2.67
N GLU A 43 19.80 23.89 -3.74
CA GLU A 43 19.72 22.48 -4.16
C GLU A 43 21.11 21.93 -4.49
N THR A 44 21.91 22.66 -5.28
CA THR A 44 23.28 22.23 -5.62
C THR A 44 24.23 22.25 -4.41
N GLN A 45 24.03 23.14 -3.43
CA GLN A 45 24.74 23.11 -2.16
C GLN A 45 24.32 21.91 -1.31
N LEU A 46 23.02 21.62 -1.22
CA LEU A 46 22.49 20.44 -0.52
C LEU A 46 22.98 19.16 -1.18
N GLU A 47 22.97 19.05 -2.52
CA GLU A 47 23.55 17.90 -3.25
C GLU A 47 25.05 17.77 -2.98
N LYS A 48 25.80 18.88 -2.92
CA LYS A 48 27.24 18.86 -2.57
C LYS A 48 27.47 18.47 -1.11
N GLU A 49 26.64 18.96 -0.18
CA GLU A 49 26.70 18.61 1.25
C GLU A 49 26.27 17.15 1.49
N GLU A 50 25.25 16.67 0.80
CA GLU A 50 24.85 15.25 0.79
C GLU A 50 25.97 14.40 0.20
N ALA A 51 26.54 14.79 -0.95
CA ALA A 51 27.68 14.09 -1.53
C ALA A 51 28.91 14.11 -0.61
N ALA A 52 29.13 15.19 0.15
CA ALA A 52 30.20 15.27 1.14
C ALA A 52 29.90 14.38 2.37
N ARG A 53 28.65 14.36 2.86
CA ARG A 53 28.17 13.46 3.94
C ARG A 53 28.28 11.99 3.54
N VAL A 54 28.03 11.67 2.27
CA VAL A 54 28.22 10.33 1.70
C VAL A 54 29.72 10.00 1.59
N LYS A 55 30.58 10.96 1.25
CA LYS A 55 32.04 10.76 1.11
C LYS A 55 32.82 10.63 2.42
N VAL A 56 32.26 11.02 3.58
CA VAL A 56 32.89 10.79 4.91
C VAL A 56 32.67 9.35 5.41
N LYS A 57 31.81 8.56 4.77
CA LYS A 57 31.89 7.10 4.89
C LYS A 57 32.66 6.58 3.69
N LYS A 58 33.88 6.09 3.93
CA LYS A 58 34.55 5.17 3.01
C LYS A 58 33.63 3.97 2.85
N VAL A 59 32.69 4.03 1.91
CA VAL A 59 31.87 2.90 1.50
C VAL A 59 32.86 1.94 0.85
N SER A 60 33.34 0.96 1.61
CA SER A 60 33.80 -0.26 0.96
C SER A 60 32.63 -0.70 0.08
N GLY A 61 32.86 -0.79 -1.23
CA GLY A 61 31.85 -1.29 -2.16
C GLY A 61 31.40 -2.64 -1.64
N LYS A 62 30.19 -2.72 -1.08
CA LYS A 62 29.62 -3.97 -0.62
C LYS A 62 29.19 -4.74 -1.86
N THR A 63 30.13 -5.48 -2.42
CA THR A 63 29.84 -6.48 -3.45
C THR A 63 29.26 -7.70 -2.73
N VAL A 64 28.06 -8.12 -3.12
CA VAL A 64 27.46 -9.36 -2.62
C VAL A 64 28.02 -10.52 -3.45
N SER A 65 28.86 -11.35 -2.86
CA SER A 65 29.31 -12.61 -3.44
C SER A 65 28.45 -13.75 -2.90
N TRP A 66 27.78 -14.48 -3.78
CA TRP A 66 27.06 -15.70 -3.42
C TRP A 66 28.05 -16.83 -3.18
N ILE A 67 27.86 -17.58 -2.09
CA ILE A 67 28.56 -18.85 -1.90
C ILE A 67 28.01 -19.80 -2.96
N LYS A 68 28.89 -20.50 -3.68
CA LYS A 68 28.51 -21.47 -4.70
C LYS A 68 28.69 -22.90 -4.19
N GLY A 69 27.80 -23.79 -4.59
CA GLY A 69 27.88 -25.22 -4.33
C GLY A 69 28.89 -25.94 -5.22
N LEU A 70 28.95 -27.27 -5.10
CA LEU A 70 29.82 -28.14 -5.92
C LEU A 70 29.39 -28.18 -7.40
N ASP A 71 28.16 -27.76 -7.67
CA ASP A 71 27.50 -27.63 -8.97
C ASP A 71 27.72 -26.25 -9.63
N ASP A 72 28.47 -25.34 -9.00
CA ASP A 72 28.66 -23.94 -9.40
C ASP A 72 27.36 -23.10 -9.36
N ASP A 73 26.29 -23.64 -8.77
CA ASP A 73 25.03 -22.95 -8.47
C ASP A 73 25.08 -22.29 -7.09
N VAL A 74 24.14 -21.39 -6.81
CA VAL A 74 24.07 -20.68 -5.52
C VAL A 74 23.82 -21.70 -4.40
N TRP A 75 24.70 -21.70 -3.39
CA TRP A 75 24.56 -22.55 -2.22
C TRP A 75 23.37 -22.09 -1.37
N VAL A 76 22.43 -23.00 -1.16
CA VAL A 76 21.23 -22.79 -0.34
C VAL A 76 21.29 -23.75 0.84
N TRP A 77 21.12 -23.21 2.05
CA TRP A 77 20.96 -24.00 3.25
C TRP A 77 19.59 -23.75 3.85
N VAL A 78 18.81 -24.83 3.94
CA VAL A 78 17.46 -24.81 4.51
C VAL A 78 17.56 -25.35 5.93
N MET A 79 17.29 -24.49 6.91
CA MET A 79 17.38 -24.85 8.32
C MET A 79 16.49 -26.05 8.63
N GLY A 80 17.10 -27.13 9.13
CA GLY A 80 16.37 -28.32 9.56
C GLY A 80 16.08 -29.35 8.48
N GLU A 81 16.59 -29.15 7.26
CA GLU A 81 16.64 -30.20 6.22
C GLU A 81 18.01 -30.89 6.13
N HIS A 82 19.06 -30.31 6.72
CA HIS A 82 20.39 -30.91 6.73
C HIS A 82 20.46 -32.09 7.71
N PRO A 83 21.17 -33.19 7.40
CA PRO A 83 21.27 -34.38 8.28
C PRO A 83 21.83 -34.10 9.68
N GLU A 84 22.63 -33.05 9.84
CA GLU A 84 23.20 -32.63 11.12
C GLU A 84 22.34 -31.57 11.85
N ASP A 85 21.30 -31.06 11.20
CA ASP A 85 20.41 -30.07 11.79
C ASP A 85 19.28 -30.73 12.57
N LYS A 86 18.87 -30.05 13.64
CA LYS A 86 17.59 -30.35 14.28
C LYS A 86 16.45 -29.96 13.33
N PRO A 87 15.30 -30.65 13.36
CA PRO A 87 14.16 -30.25 12.56
C PRO A 87 13.75 -28.80 12.90
N TYR A 88 13.30 -28.08 11.89
CA TYR A 88 12.97 -26.64 11.99
C TYR A 88 12.11 -26.32 13.20
N ASP A 89 11.06 -27.11 13.45
CA ASP A 89 10.14 -26.91 14.56
C ASP A 89 10.82 -26.97 15.92
N GLN A 90 11.79 -27.89 16.11
CA GLN A 90 12.56 -27.98 17.34
C GLN A 90 13.51 -26.78 17.51
N ILE A 91 14.11 -26.30 16.42
CA ILE A 91 14.95 -25.09 16.45
C ILE A 91 14.10 -23.89 16.89
N CYS A 92 12.92 -23.72 16.30
CA CYS A 92 11.98 -22.66 16.67
C CYS A 92 11.52 -22.78 18.13
N ASP A 93 11.11 -23.97 18.57
CA ASP A 93 10.71 -24.23 19.96
C ASP A 93 11.84 -23.91 20.96
N GLU A 94 13.09 -24.28 20.65
CA GLU A 94 14.26 -23.96 21.47
C GLU A 94 14.54 -22.45 21.53
N ILE A 95 14.41 -21.74 20.41
CA ILE A 95 14.55 -20.28 20.37
C ILE A 95 13.47 -19.62 21.22
N MET A 96 12.23 -20.09 21.13
CA MET A 96 11.12 -19.60 21.96
C MET A 96 11.37 -19.85 23.45
N ALA A 97 11.79 -21.06 23.82
CA ALA A 97 12.11 -21.40 25.21
C ALA A 97 13.26 -20.54 25.77
N LYS A 98 14.30 -20.28 24.97
CA LYS A 98 15.41 -19.39 25.33
C LYS A 98 14.94 -17.95 25.51
N ARG A 99 14.10 -17.44 24.61
CA ARG A 99 13.51 -16.09 24.72
C ARG A 99 12.64 -15.95 25.97
N ALA A 100 11.77 -16.93 26.24
CA ALA A 100 10.92 -16.95 27.42
C ALA A 100 11.76 -16.98 28.72
N ALA A 101 12.81 -17.79 28.76
CA ALA A 101 13.73 -17.83 29.90
C ALA A 101 14.45 -16.49 30.12
N LEU A 102 15.01 -15.90 29.06
CA LEU A 102 15.73 -14.63 29.15
C LEU A 102 14.81 -13.49 29.60
N GLN A 103 13.56 -13.47 29.13
CA GLN A 103 12.59 -12.47 29.56
C GLN A 103 12.18 -12.68 31.03
N ALA A 104 11.87 -13.90 31.44
CA ALA A 104 11.55 -14.22 32.82
C ALA A 104 12.70 -13.87 33.77
N GLN A 105 13.95 -14.15 33.37
CA GLN A 105 15.14 -13.79 34.15
C GLN A 105 15.25 -12.27 34.33
N ARG A 106 15.06 -11.48 33.26
CA ARG A 106 15.09 -10.00 33.35
C ARG A 106 13.98 -9.44 34.25
N GLU A 107 12.79 -10.03 34.21
CA GLU A 107 11.68 -9.65 35.09
C GLU A 107 12.00 -10.04 36.55
N ALA A 108 12.55 -11.23 36.77
CA ALA A 108 12.97 -11.72 38.07
C ALA A 108 14.11 -10.88 38.66
N GLU A 109 15.12 -10.50 37.90
CA GLU A 109 16.24 -9.64 38.33
C GLU A 109 15.74 -8.27 38.82
N LYS A 110 14.78 -7.67 38.12
CA LYS A 110 14.15 -6.41 38.57
C LYS A 110 13.39 -6.60 39.88
N LEU A 111 12.69 -7.71 40.03
CA LEU A 111 11.97 -8.04 41.25
C LEU A 111 12.93 -8.36 42.41
N ARG A 112 14.06 -9.04 42.13
CA ARG A 112 15.16 -9.33 43.07
C ARG A 112 15.72 -8.02 43.62
N ALA A 113 16.12 -7.11 42.73
CA ALA A 113 16.66 -5.80 43.11
C ALA A 113 15.68 -4.98 43.98
N LYS A 114 14.38 -5.03 43.66
CA LYS A 114 13.35 -4.34 44.46
C LYS A 114 13.19 -4.95 45.86
N LYS A 115 13.15 -6.27 45.96
CA LYS A 115 13.04 -7.00 47.23
C LYS A 115 14.29 -6.83 48.09
N GLU A 116 15.46 -6.85 47.49
CA GLU A 116 16.73 -6.61 48.18
C GLU A 116 16.79 -5.18 48.74
N ALA A 117 16.39 -4.16 47.96
CA ALA A 117 16.31 -2.79 48.45
C ALA A 117 15.28 -2.61 49.59
N GLU A 118 14.18 -3.36 49.57
CA GLU A 118 13.18 -3.37 50.65
C GLU A 118 13.74 -4.02 51.93
N LEU A 119 14.45 -5.15 51.80
CA LEU A 119 15.14 -5.80 52.91
C LEU A 119 16.24 -4.90 53.48
N GLU A 120 17.08 -4.33 52.63
CA GLU A 120 18.13 -3.39 53.04
C GLU A 120 17.53 -2.22 53.81
N LYS A 121 16.42 -1.64 53.33
CA LYS A 121 15.71 -0.58 54.07
C LYS A 121 15.20 -1.06 55.43
N ARG A 122 14.68 -2.28 55.53
CA ARG A 122 14.18 -2.89 56.77
C ARG A 122 15.29 -3.16 57.78
N PHE A 123 16.47 -3.58 57.33
CA PHE A 123 17.60 -3.95 58.17
C PHE A 123 18.64 -2.82 58.38
N SER A 124 18.61 -1.77 57.55
CA SER A 124 19.54 -0.61 57.63
C SER A 124 19.49 0.18 58.94
N GLY A 125 18.39 0.12 59.70
CA GLY A 125 18.22 0.84 60.96
C GLY A 125 18.76 0.11 62.20
N LEU A 126 19.33 -1.09 62.06
CA LEU A 126 19.64 -1.98 63.18
C LEU A 126 21.13 -2.25 63.42
N TYR A 127 22.01 -1.89 62.48
CA TYR A 127 23.46 -2.07 62.63
C TYR A 127 24.08 -0.80 63.22
N LEU A 128 24.46 -0.84 64.51
CA LEU A 128 25.37 0.14 65.10
C LEU A 128 26.82 -0.23 64.72
N GLU A 129 27.60 0.76 64.29
CA GLU A 129 29.04 0.61 64.04
C GLU A 129 29.77 0.26 65.35
N PRO A 130 30.60 -0.79 65.40
CA PRO A 130 31.30 -1.17 66.62
C PRO A 130 32.43 -0.18 66.94
N GLU A 131 32.25 0.66 67.95
CA GLU A 131 33.34 1.43 68.54
C GLU A 131 34.18 0.53 69.47
N GLN A 132 35.50 0.73 69.47
CA GLN A 132 36.49 -0.22 70.00
C GLN A 132 36.66 -0.22 71.54
N VAL A 133 36.67 -1.44 72.12
CA VAL A 133 37.38 -1.92 73.35
C VAL A 133 36.82 -1.52 74.73
N VAL A 134 36.05 -2.42 75.39
CA VAL A 134 36.32 -3.12 76.69
C VAL A 134 35.20 -4.17 76.93
N LEU A 135 35.55 -5.46 77.10
CA LEU A 135 34.61 -6.57 77.26
C LEU A 135 33.72 -6.44 78.51
N SER A 136 32.48 -5.95 78.33
CA SER A 136 31.40 -6.05 79.33
C SER A 136 30.41 -7.17 78.96
N GLU A 137 29.74 -7.76 79.96
CA GLU A 137 28.70 -8.78 79.72
C GLU A 137 27.55 -8.27 78.84
N GLN A 138 27.29 -6.95 78.82
CA GLN A 138 26.27 -6.31 77.99
C GLN A 138 26.63 -6.31 76.50
N GLU A 139 27.91 -6.14 76.15
CA GLU A 139 28.36 -6.19 74.74
C GLU A 139 28.31 -7.61 74.18
N VAL A 140 28.61 -8.63 75.01
CA VAL A 140 28.46 -10.04 74.59
C VAL A 140 27.00 -10.38 74.31
N GLN A 141 26.07 -9.83 75.10
CA GLN A 141 24.62 -9.95 74.86
C GLN A 141 24.21 -9.22 73.57
N GLN A 142 24.73 -8.03 73.31
CA GLN A 142 24.48 -7.28 72.07
C GLN A 142 25.01 -8.01 70.82
N ARG A 143 26.24 -8.53 70.85
CA ARG A 143 26.79 -9.32 69.74
C ARG A 143 25.98 -10.58 69.45
N ARG A 144 25.50 -11.28 70.49
CA ARG A 144 24.60 -12.42 70.32
C ARG A 144 23.26 -12.00 69.70
N ALA A 145 22.71 -10.86 70.11
CA ALA A 145 21.47 -10.33 69.52
C ALA A 145 21.66 -9.91 68.05
N GLU A 146 22.80 -9.31 67.70
CA GLU A 146 23.17 -8.97 66.32
C GLU A 146 23.40 -10.21 65.45
N GLU A 147 24.05 -11.24 65.97
CA GLU A 147 24.25 -12.51 65.27
C GLU A 147 22.92 -13.23 65.01
N GLU A 148 22.00 -13.23 65.97
CA GLU A 148 20.65 -13.76 65.79
C GLU A 148 19.84 -12.92 64.77
N LEU A 149 20.00 -11.59 64.75
CA LEU A 149 19.37 -10.72 63.75
C LEU A 149 19.92 -10.99 62.34
N LYS A 150 21.24 -11.12 62.18
CA LYS A 150 21.89 -11.51 60.91
C LYS A 150 21.38 -12.86 60.41
N LYS A 151 21.17 -13.81 61.32
CA LYS A 151 20.65 -15.13 61.00
C LYS A 151 19.20 -15.06 60.50
N LEU A 152 18.37 -14.22 61.11
CA LEU A 152 17.00 -13.97 60.65
C LEU A 152 16.96 -13.26 59.29
N GLU A 153 17.82 -12.26 59.07
CA GLU A 153 17.96 -11.57 57.79
C GLU A 153 18.34 -12.54 56.66
N LEU A 154 19.32 -13.42 56.89
CA LEU A 154 19.73 -14.43 55.93
C LEU A 154 18.63 -15.45 55.65
N GLU A 155 17.87 -15.85 56.67
CA GLU A 155 16.73 -16.74 56.49
C GLU A 155 15.61 -16.09 55.66
N GLU A 156 15.35 -14.79 55.88
CA GLU A 156 14.39 -14.02 55.09
C GLU A 156 14.84 -13.84 53.64
N ARG A 157 16.13 -13.49 53.42
CA ARG A 157 16.74 -13.43 52.08
C ARG A 157 16.62 -14.78 51.35
N ARG A 158 16.89 -15.90 52.04
CA ARG A 158 16.77 -17.25 51.47
C ARG A 158 15.33 -17.57 51.07
N LYS A 159 14.36 -17.30 51.94
CA LYS A 159 12.93 -17.52 51.65
C LYS A 159 12.47 -16.66 50.45
N ALA A 160 12.88 -15.40 50.42
CA ALA A 160 12.56 -14.49 49.32
C ALA A 160 13.19 -14.95 47.99
N GLU A 161 14.42 -15.46 48.01
CA GLU A 161 15.07 -15.99 46.81
C GLU A 161 14.39 -17.26 46.29
N GLU A 162 14.00 -18.19 47.18
CA GLU A 162 13.26 -19.40 46.81
C GLU A 162 11.89 -19.07 46.19
N GLU A 163 11.14 -18.14 46.78
CA GLU A 163 9.87 -17.66 46.25
C GLU A 163 10.07 -17.04 44.86
N LEU A 164 11.10 -16.23 44.70
CA LEU A 164 11.39 -15.55 43.45
C LEU A 164 11.84 -16.51 42.34
N ARG A 165 12.59 -17.55 42.69
CA ARG A 165 12.93 -18.64 41.77
C ARG A 165 11.69 -19.39 41.28
N ARG A 166 10.70 -19.60 42.15
CA ARG A 166 9.42 -20.20 41.77
C ARG A 166 8.64 -19.29 40.82
N LEU A 167 8.52 -18.00 41.14
CA LEU A 167 7.87 -17.01 40.28
C LEU A 167 8.56 -16.88 38.91
N GLU A 168 9.90 -16.93 38.88
CA GLU A 168 10.68 -16.93 37.64
C GLU A 168 10.35 -18.13 36.75
N GLN A 169 10.22 -19.33 37.33
CA GLN A 169 9.83 -20.54 36.60
C GLN A 169 8.40 -20.46 36.06
N GLU A 170 7.44 -20.04 36.89
CA GLU A 170 6.04 -19.86 36.50
C GLU A 170 5.93 -18.82 35.38
N ARG A 171 6.65 -17.70 35.50
CA ARG A 171 6.66 -16.64 34.49
C ARG A 171 7.29 -17.10 33.18
N LYS A 172 8.40 -17.85 33.23
CA LYS A 172 9.01 -18.48 32.06
C LYS A 172 8.03 -19.39 31.34
N GLN A 173 7.28 -20.23 32.08
CA GLN A 173 6.27 -21.11 31.50
C GLN A 173 5.14 -20.33 30.85
N GLN A 174 4.61 -19.29 31.52
CA GLN A 174 3.57 -18.43 30.96
C GLN A 174 4.00 -17.75 29.66
N ILE A 175 5.21 -17.19 29.62
CA ILE A 175 5.73 -16.52 28.42
C ILE A 175 5.89 -17.55 27.29
N TYR A 176 6.42 -18.74 27.58
CA TYR A 176 6.57 -19.79 26.58
C TYR A 176 5.22 -20.24 25.98
N ILE A 177 4.21 -20.49 26.83
CA ILE A 177 2.87 -20.89 26.39
C ILE A 177 2.26 -19.80 25.51
N SER A 178 2.29 -18.54 25.94
CA SER A 178 1.77 -17.41 25.17
C SER A 178 2.45 -17.29 23.80
N LEU A 179 3.78 -17.46 23.74
CA LEU A 179 4.51 -17.43 22.47
C LEU A 179 4.09 -18.56 21.53
N LYS A 180 3.86 -19.76 22.08
CA LYS A 180 3.44 -20.95 21.33
C LYS A 180 2.01 -20.82 20.80
N GLU A 181 1.10 -20.23 21.57
CA GLU A 181 -0.28 -19.93 21.13
C GLU A 181 -0.32 -18.95 19.96
N VAL A 182 0.49 -17.88 20.04
CA VAL A 182 0.60 -16.89 18.95
C VAL A 182 1.17 -17.53 17.68
N GLN A 183 2.20 -18.38 17.81
CA GLN A 183 2.76 -19.09 16.66
C GLN A 183 1.77 -20.10 16.07
N GLY A 184 1.08 -20.88 16.91
CA GLY A 184 0.05 -21.82 16.49
C GLY A 184 -1.08 -21.12 15.72
N SER A 185 -1.58 -20.01 16.27
CA SER A 185 -2.64 -19.20 15.62
C SER A 185 -2.20 -18.63 14.28
N LYS A 186 -0.93 -18.24 14.16
CA LYS A 186 -0.36 -17.77 12.90
C LYS A 186 -0.28 -18.90 11.87
N HIS A 187 0.21 -20.07 12.28
CA HIS A 187 0.30 -21.24 11.39
C HIS A 187 -1.07 -21.70 10.89
N THR A 188 -2.07 -21.77 11.79
CA THR A 188 -3.44 -22.11 11.38
C THR A 188 -4.02 -21.12 10.38
N ARG A 189 -3.73 -19.82 10.55
CA ARG A 189 -4.21 -18.80 9.62
C ARG A 189 -3.54 -18.92 8.25
N GLU A 190 -2.24 -19.16 8.22
CA GLU A 190 -1.49 -19.37 6.97
C GLU A 190 -1.99 -20.61 6.22
N GLU A 191 -2.29 -21.71 6.93
CA GLU A 191 -2.89 -22.89 6.32
C GLU A 191 -4.29 -22.63 5.71
N GLU A 192 -5.12 -21.84 6.39
CA GLU A 192 -6.44 -21.47 5.88
C GLU A 192 -6.32 -20.60 4.62
N GLU A 193 -5.44 -19.59 4.65
CA GLU A 193 -5.14 -18.73 3.50
C GLU A 193 -4.64 -19.55 2.29
N ASP A 194 -3.76 -20.53 2.50
CA ASP A 194 -3.26 -21.43 1.45
C ASP A 194 -4.36 -22.32 0.87
N LYS A 195 -5.23 -22.89 1.73
CA LYS A 195 -6.39 -23.69 1.28
C LYS A 195 -7.36 -22.84 0.47
N GLU A 196 -7.62 -21.61 0.88
CA GLU A 196 -8.45 -20.67 0.13
C GLU A 196 -7.84 -20.30 -1.22
N TRP A 197 -6.54 -20.07 -1.25
CA TRP A 197 -5.81 -19.79 -2.49
C TRP A 197 -5.88 -20.97 -3.46
N GLN A 198 -5.64 -22.20 -2.98
CA GLN A 198 -5.75 -23.41 -3.80
C GLN A 198 -7.17 -23.60 -4.36
N ASN A 199 -8.20 -23.40 -3.53
CA ASN A 199 -9.60 -23.45 -3.96
C ASN A 199 -9.91 -22.40 -5.03
N THR A 200 -9.40 -21.18 -4.86
CA THR A 200 -9.54 -20.09 -5.83
C THR A 200 -8.84 -20.43 -7.14
N LEU A 201 -7.64 -21.01 -7.07
CA LEU A 201 -6.89 -21.46 -8.24
C LEU A 201 -7.64 -22.56 -9.01
N GLN A 202 -8.20 -23.56 -8.32
CA GLN A 202 -9.00 -24.61 -8.94
C GLN A 202 -10.25 -24.05 -9.62
N LYS A 203 -10.98 -23.14 -8.96
CA LYS A 203 -12.15 -22.45 -9.54
C LYS A 203 -11.78 -21.64 -10.78
N SER A 204 -10.64 -20.96 -10.76
CA SER A 204 -10.10 -20.20 -11.90
C SER A 204 -9.78 -21.12 -13.08
N LYS A 205 -9.02 -22.20 -12.85
CA LYS A 205 -8.71 -23.21 -13.88
C LYS A 205 -9.99 -23.80 -14.50
N ALA A 206 -10.99 -24.12 -13.69
CA ALA A 206 -12.27 -24.64 -14.18
C ALA A 206 -13.06 -23.60 -14.99
N ALA A 207 -13.03 -22.32 -14.61
CA ALA A 207 -13.65 -21.24 -15.39
C ALA A 207 -12.95 -21.03 -16.72
N ASP A 208 -11.61 -21.09 -16.77
CA ASP A 208 -10.82 -21.01 -18.00
C ASP A 208 -11.13 -22.15 -18.96
N MET A 209 -11.22 -23.38 -18.44
CA MET A 209 -11.61 -24.54 -19.24
C MET A 209 -13.00 -24.37 -19.86
N ARG A 210 -13.98 -23.87 -19.08
CA ARG A 210 -15.32 -23.56 -19.59
C ARG A 210 -15.29 -22.48 -20.67
N ARG A 211 -14.53 -21.39 -20.48
CA ARG A 211 -14.36 -20.31 -21.46
C ARG A 211 -13.75 -20.83 -22.76
N ARG A 212 -12.70 -21.63 -22.68
CA ARG A 212 -12.04 -22.25 -23.85
C ARG A 212 -12.99 -23.19 -24.60
N SER A 213 -13.78 -23.98 -23.89
CA SER A 213 -14.80 -24.86 -24.49
C SER A 213 -15.87 -24.05 -25.24
N LEU A 214 -16.43 -23.01 -24.61
CA LEU A 214 -17.43 -22.14 -25.23
C LEU A 214 -16.88 -21.42 -26.47
N ALA A 215 -15.63 -20.94 -26.41
CA ALA A 215 -14.97 -20.32 -27.56
C ALA A 215 -14.82 -21.31 -28.73
N LYS A 216 -14.38 -22.54 -28.45
CA LYS A 216 -14.29 -23.61 -29.46
C LYS A 216 -15.65 -23.92 -30.09
N GLN A 217 -16.70 -24.04 -29.27
CA GLN A 217 -18.06 -24.28 -29.74
C GLN A 217 -18.56 -23.13 -30.63
N THR A 218 -18.32 -21.88 -30.22
CA THR A 218 -18.71 -20.69 -30.99
C THR A 218 -18.03 -20.63 -32.36
N ILE A 219 -16.73 -20.96 -32.42
CA ILE A 219 -15.97 -21.02 -33.67
C ILE A 219 -16.54 -22.11 -34.60
N GLU A 220 -16.81 -23.30 -34.06
CA GLU A 220 -17.37 -24.41 -34.83
C GLU A 220 -18.79 -24.11 -35.32
N ASP A 221 -19.62 -23.47 -34.49
CA ASP A 221 -20.96 -23.03 -34.89
C ASP A 221 -20.90 -21.97 -36.00
N HIS A 222 -19.97 -21.03 -35.90
CA HIS A 222 -19.73 -20.04 -36.96
C HIS A 222 -19.29 -20.72 -38.27
N ARG A 223 -18.36 -21.68 -38.19
CA ARG A 223 -17.92 -22.50 -39.33
C ARG A 223 -19.08 -23.28 -39.96
N ARG A 224 -19.94 -23.89 -39.17
CA ARG A 224 -21.12 -24.61 -39.66
C ARG A 224 -22.12 -23.68 -40.35
N ARG A 225 -22.38 -22.51 -39.77
CA ARG A 225 -23.29 -21.51 -40.35
C ARG A 225 -22.73 -20.94 -41.65
N SER A 226 -21.42 -20.69 -41.73
CA SER A 226 -20.79 -20.18 -42.95
C SER A 226 -20.82 -21.19 -44.09
N VAL A 227 -20.57 -22.48 -43.82
CA VAL A 227 -20.71 -23.56 -44.82
C VAL A 227 -22.13 -23.62 -45.35
N LYS A 228 -23.15 -23.63 -44.47
CA LYS A 228 -24.56 -23.62 -44.89
C LYS A 228 -24.94 -22.37 -45.68
N ALA A 229 -24.39 -21.21 -45.34
CA ALA A 229 -24.64 -19.97 -46.09
C ALA A 229 -24.02 -20.02 -47.50
N LEU A 230 -22.82 -20.60 -47.63
CA LEU A 230 -22.17 -20.80 -48.93
C LEU A 230 -22.94 -21.80 -49.81
N GLU A 231 -23.45 -22.88 -49.22
CA GLU A 231 -24.34 -23.84 -49.91
C GLU A 231 -25.62 -23.17 -50.38
N ARG A 232 -26.27 -22.35 -49.55
CA ARG A 232 -27.48 -21.59 -49.93
C ARG A 232 -27.20 -20.60 -51.05
N GLY A 233 -26.11 -19.83 -50.97
CA GLY A 233 -25.71 -18.91 -52.04
C GLY A 233 -25.42 -19.64 -53.37
N ARG A 234 -24.86 -20.85 -53.30
CA ARG A 234 -24.67 -21.72 -54.47
C ARG A 234 -25.99 -22.23 -55.04
N VAL A 235 -26.96 -22.61 -54.19
CA VAL A 235 -28.32 -23.02 -54.61
C VAL A 235 -29.10 -21.85 -55.22
N GLU A 236 -28.96 -20.63 -54.68
CA GLU A 236 -29.55 -19.41 -55.24
C GLU A 236 -28.94 -19.01 -56.58
N ALA A 237 -27.62 -19.17 -56.75
CA ALA A 237 -26.96 -18.95 -58.03
C ALA A 237 -27.42 -19.97 -59.08
N MET A 238 -27.58 -21.24 -58.70
CA MET A 238 -28.07 -22.31 -59.60
C MET A 238 -29.54 -22.14 -59.97
N THR A 239 -30.39 -21.62 -59.06
CA THR A 239 -31.80 -21.32 -59.36
C THR A 239 -31.96 -20.09 -60.25
N LYS A 240 -31.09 -19.08 -60.13
CA LYS A 240 -31.03 -17.95 -61.08
C LYS A 240 -30.62 -18.34 -62.50
N THR A 241 -29.84 -19.40 -62.67
CA THR A 241 -29.45 -19.88 -64.01
C THR A 241 -30.52 -20.70 -64.73
N PHE A 242 -31.62 -21.09 -64.05
CA PHE A 242 -32.65 -21.98 -64.61
C PHE A 242 -34.07 -21.37 -64.67
N GLY A 243 -34.27 -20.12 -64.26
CA GLY A 243 -35.60 -19.49 -64.25
C GLY A 243 -35.58 -18.03 -64.68
N SER A 244 -35.70 -17.79 -65.99
CA SER A 244 -36.06 -16.49 -66.53
C SER A 244 -37.55 -16.51 -66.89
N THR A 245 -38.40 -15.96 -66.01
CA THR A 245 -39.66 -15.29 -66.40
C THR A 245 -40.06 -14.28 -65.31
N ASN A 246 -40.43 -13.09 -65.78
CA ASN A 246 -40.78 -11.88 -65.03
C ASN A 246 -41.85 -12.10 -63.95
N LEU A 247 -41.67 -11.59 -62.72
CA LEU A 247 -42.74 -11.03 -61.88
C LEU A 247 -42.18 -10.09 -60.78
N THR A 248 -42.64 -8.84 -60.84
CA THR A 248 -43.01 -7.90 -59.77
C THR A 248 -42.24 -7.89 -58.43
N THR A 249 -41.58 -6.77 -58.16
CA THR A 249 -41.07 -6.32 -56.85
C THR A 249 -42.19 -6.09 -55.83
N PRO A 250 -42.12 -6.63 -54.60
CA PRO A 250 -42.92 -6.16 -53.47
C PRO A 250 -42.17 -5.08 -52.65
N PRO A 251 -42.90 -4.23 -51.91
CA PRO A 251 -42.37 -2.97 -51.38
C PRO A 251 -41.51 -3.18 -50.13
N LYS A 252 -40.54 -2.28 -49.96
CA LYS A 252 -39.80 -2.06 -48.69
C LYS A 252 -40.79 -1.73 -47.56
N PRO A 253 -40.67 -2.34 -46.36
CA PRO A 253 -41.32 -1.79 -45.18
C PRO A 253 -40.51 -0.60 -44.63
N LYS A 254 -41.20 0.51 -44.37
CA LYS A 254 -40.72 1.68 -43.61
C LYS A 254 -40.38 1.26 -42.17
N PRO A 255 -39.39 1.87 -41.49
CA PRO A 255 -39.19 1.66 -40.08
C PRO A 255 -40.29 2.43 -39.32
N ARG A 256 -41.09 1.73 -38.51
CA ARG A 256 -42.02 2.36 -37.58
C ARG A 256 -41.52 2.13 -36.16
N ASN A 257 -41.14 3.24 -35.54
CA ASN A 257 -40.75 3.38 -34.14
C ASN A 257 -41.91 3.01 -33.20
N SER A 258 -41.59 2.31 -32.11
CA SER A 258 -42.09 2.65 -30.76
C SER A 258 -41.35 1.86 -29.68
N SER A 259 -40.48 2.60 -28.97
CA SER A 259 -40.19 2.55 -27.54
C SER A 259 -39.79 1.24 -26.84
N SER A 260 -38.63 1.36 -26.16
CA SER A 260 -38.17 0.67 -24.94
C SER A 260 -37.18 -0.48 -25.12
N ALA A 261 -36.25 -0.54 -24.15
CA ALA A 261 -35.20 -1.53 -23.94
C ALA A 261 -33.91 -1.39 -24.78
N ILE A 262 -33.14 -0.35 -24.45
CA ILE A 262 -31.78 -0.48 -23.89
C ILE A 262 -31.29 -1.94 -23.84
N SER A 263 -30.33 -2.32 -24.70
CA SER A 263 -29.50 -3.50 -24.46
C SER A 263 -28.03 -3.08 -24.35
N ARG A 264 -27.72 -2.69 -23.11
CA ARG A 264 -26.38 -2.54 -22.56
C ARG A 264 -25.61 -3.83 -22.85
N LYS A 265 -24.46 -3.74 -23.53
CA LYS A 265 -23.42 -4.77 -23.37
C LYS A 265 -22.87 -4.64 -21.95
N GLY A 266 -23.55 -5.29 -21.01
CA GLY A 266 -23.20 -5.38 -19.61
C GLY A 266 -23.81 -6.65 -19.04
N GLY A 267 -22.99 -7.69 -18.91
CA GLY A 267 -23.44 -8.97 -18.37
C GLY A 267 -22.32 -9.87 -17.84
N MET A 268 -21.11 -9.36 -17.62
CA MET A 268 -20.21 -9.98 -16.64
C MET A 268 -20.66 -9.47 -15.27
N ARG A 269 -21.50 -10.24 -14.59
CA ARG A 269 -21.76 -10.07 -13.15
C ARG A 269 -20.43 -10.37 -12.43
N ARG A 270 -19.55 -9.36 -12.37
CA ARG A 270 -18.42 -9.39 -11.44
C ARG A 270 -19.02 -9.30 -10.05
N SER A 271 -18.73 -10.30 -9.23
CA SER A 271 -18.92 -10.22 -7.80
C SER A 271 -18.36 -8.87 -7.33
N VAL A 272 -19.13 -8.17 -6.50
CA VAL A 272 -18.69 -6.95 -5.83
C VAL A 272 -17.65 -7.39 -4.80
N SER A 273 -16.44 -7.66 -5.29
CA SER A 273 -15.27 -7.88 -4.47
C SER A 273 -14.82 -6.49 -4.03
N THR A 274 -14.84 -6.26 -2.72
CA THR A 274 -14.28 -5.06 -2.08
C THR A 274 -12.85 -4.76 -2.55
N SER A 275 -12.13 -5.76 -3.07
CA SER A 275 -10.79 -5.64 -3.63
C SER A 275 -10.66 -4.87 -4.96
N CYS A 276 -11.73 -4.52 -5.69
CA CYS A 276 -11.58 -3.74 -6.94
C CYS A 276 -11.51 -2.23 -6.69
N ARG A 277 -12.33 -1.70 -5.77
CA ARG A 277 -12.37 -0.27 -5.43
C ARG A 277 -11.09 0.12 -4.69
N ASP A 278 -10.67 -0.69 -3.72
CA ASP A 278 -9.44 -0.44 -2.96
C ASP A 278 -8.20 -0.51 -3.84
N HIS A 279 -8.17 -1.39 -4.85
CA HIS A 279 -7.09 -1.42 -5.84
C HIS A 279 -7.03 -0.16 -6.69
N ILE A 280 -8.17 0.38 -7.11
CA ILE A 280 -8.23 1.61 -7.91
C ILE A 280 -7.82 2.82 -7.06
N ILE A 281 -8.25 2.87 -5.79
CA ILE A 281 -7.82 3.91 -4.85
C ILE A 281 -6.31 3.85 -4.66
N ARG A 282 -5.75 2.65 -4.48
CA ARG A 282 -4.31 2.46 -4.34
C ARG A 282 -3.54 2.87 -5.60
N TRP A 283 -3.98 2.40 -6.77
CA TRP A 283 -3.44 2.81 -8.07
C TRP A 283 -3.43 4.34 -8.24
N PHE A 284 -4.56 5.00 -7.98
CA PHE A 284 -4.64 6.45 -8.09
C PHE A 284 -3.66 7.14 -7.12
N LYS A 285 -3.54 6.66 -5.89
CA LYS A 285 -2.64 7.23 -4.88
C LYS A 285 -1.15 7.01 -5.18
N GLU A 286 -0.79 5.83 -5.66
CA GLU A 286 0.61 5.43 -5.83
C GLU A 286 1.16 5.81 -7.21
N GLU A 287 0.34 5.76 -8.25
CA GLU A 287 0.81 5.97 -9.64
C GLU A 287 0.37 7.32 -10.22
N GLN A 288 -0.83 7.79 -9.90
CA GLN A 288 -1.40 8.97 -10.56
C GLN A 288 -1.25 10.28 -9.78
N LEU A 289 -1.29 10.23 -8.45
CA LEU A 289 -1.02 11.40 -7.61
C LEU A 289 0.40 11.94 -7.78
N PRO A 290 1.48 11.12 -7.86
CA PRO A 290 2.82 11.63 -8.15
C PRO A 290 2.93 12.32 -9.52
N LEU A 291 2.13 11.86 -10.50
CA LEU A 291 2.03 12.46 -11.83
C LEU A 291 1.16 13.72 -11.87
N ARG A 292 0.62 14.16 -10.72
CA ARG A 292 -0.30 15.30 -10.60
C ARG A 292 -1.46 15.22 -11.59
N ALA A 293 -1.99 14.02 -11.81
CA ALA A 293 -3.16 13.83 -12.67
C ALA A 293 -4.36 14.59 -12.09
N GLY A 294 -5.02 15.40 -12.94
CA GLY A 294 -6.13 16.27 -12.51
C GLY A 294 -5.71 17.64 -11.96
N PHE A 295 -4.44 18.02 -12.07
CA PHE A 295 -3.99 19.39 -11.80
C PHE A 295 -4.09 20.25 -13.07
N GLN A 296 -4.18 21.57 -12.88
CA GLN A 296 -4.11 22.52 -13.98
C GLN A 296 -2.78 22.39 -14.74
N ARG A 297 -2.70 22.96 -15.95
CA ARG A 297 -1.50 22.92 -16.81
C ARG A 297 -0.25 23.47 -16.12
N ASP A 298 -0.43 24.44 -15.23
CA ASP A 298 0.62 25.04 -14.39
C ASP A 298 1.02 24.18 -13.17
N GLN A 299 0.34 23.06 -12.97
CA GLN A 299 0.47 22.12 -11.85
C GLN A 299 0.34 22.77 -10.47
N SER A 300 -0.25 23.98 -10.38
CA SER A 300 -0.27 24.78 -9.15
C SER A 300 -1.42 24.38 -8.22
N ARG A 301 -2.55 23.99 -8.82
CA ARG A 301 -3.79 23.62 -8.12
C ARG A 301 -4.49 22.47 -8.84
N ILE A 302 -5.34 21.77 -8.09
CA ILE A 302 -6.27 20.78 -8.65
C ILE A 302 -7.22 21.52 -9.60
N ALA A 303 -7.42 20.97 -10.79
CA ALA A 303 -8.29 21.55 -11.80
C ALA A 303 -9.74 21.57 -11.29
N SER A 304 -10.48 22.64 -11.61
CA SER A 304 -11.88 22.82 -11.18
C SER A 304 -12.81 21.71 -11.69
N TRP A 305 -12.50 21.13 -12.84
CA TRP A 305 -13.23 20.00 -13.41
C TRP A 305 -12.86 18.66 -12.76
N PHE A 306 -11.76 18.56 -12.01
CA PHE A 306 -11.32 17.29 -11.42
C PHE A 306 -11.84 17.08 -10.00
N HIS A 307 -12.65 16.05 -9.82
CA HIS A 307 -13.36 15.78 -8.56
C HIS A 307 -12.81 14.55 -7.81
N GLY A 308 -11.78 13.88 -8.34
CA GLY A 308 -11.15 12.74 -7.68
C GLY A 308 -12.05 11.50 -7.60
N ILE A 309 -12.04 10.81 -6.46
CA ILE A 309 -12.68 9.50 -6.27
C ILE A 309 -14.14 9.68 -5.85
N ILE A 310 -14.99 10.08 -6.78
CA ILE A 310 -16.45 10.18 -6.57
C ILE A 310 -17.21 9.09 -7.33
N SER A 311 -18.33 8.65 -6.75
CA SER A 311 -19.18 7.64 -7.37
C SER A 311 -19.92 8.19 -8.59
N ARG A 312 -20.49 7.29 -9.39
CA ARG A 312 -21.33 7.70 -10.52
C ARG A 312 -22.52 8.53 -10.07
N GLU A 313 -23.19 8.11 -9.01
CA GLU A 313 -24.40 8.75 -8.48
C GLU A 313 -24.08 10.14 -7.92
N GLN A 314 -22.92 10.30 -7.28
CA GLN A 314 -22.44 11.60 -6.79
C GLN A 314 -22.15 12.56 -7.94
N ALA A 315 -21.51 12.08 -9.01
CA ALA A 315 -21.28 12.87 -10.22
C ALA A 315 -22.60 13.27 -10.89
N GLU A 316 -23.57 12.37 -10.95
CA GLU A 316 -24.89 12.66 -11.50
C GLU A 316 -25.65 13.70 -10.66
N ALA A 317 -25.53 13.66 -9.32
CA ALA A 317 -26.11 14.68 -8.44
C ALA A 317 -25.51 16.06 -8.70
N LEU A 318 -24.19 16.18 -8.79
CA LEU A 318 -23.50 17.44 -9.08
C LEU A 318 -23.88 18.03 -10.45
N LEU A 319 -24.02 17.17 -11.47
CA LEU A 319 -24.37 17.60 -12.84
C LEU A 319 -25.87 17.80 -13.07
N ASN A 320 -26.73 17.37 -12.15
CA ASN A 320 -28.18 17.63 -12.22
C ASN A 320 -28.54 19.03 -11.74
N GLU A 321 -27.73 19.61 -10.86
CA GLU A 321 -27.90 20.99 -10.37
C GLU A 321 -27.33 22.02 -11.38
N GLY A 322 -26.56 21.56 -12.37
CA GLY A 322 -25.88 22.39 -13.37
C GLY A 322 -26.62 22.55 -14.71
N GLU A 323 -26.01 23.32 -15.62
CA GLU A 323 -26.53 23.60 -16.96
C GLU A 323 -26.01 22.59 -18.02
N PRO A 324 -26.71 22.40 -19.16
CA PRO A 324 -26.19 21.61 -20.27
C PRO A 324 -24.86 22.17 -20.78
N GLY A 325 -23.81 21.35 -20.76
CA GLY A 325 -22.43 21.77 -21.01
C GLY A 325 -21.52 21.54 -19.81
N ASP A 326 -22.07 21.48 -18.60
CA ASP A 326 -21.29 21.21 -17.40
C ASP A 326 -20.69 19.81 -17.43
N PHE A 327 -19.42 19.72 -17.03
CA PHE A 327 -18.68 18.47 -17.01
C PHE A 327 -17.76 18.37 -15.80
N LEU A 328 -17.40 17.12 -15.48
CA LEU A 328 -16.40 16.81 -14.48
C LEU A 328 -15.67 15.52 -14.84
N VAL A 329 -14.44 15.41 -14.36
CA VAL A 329 -13.63 14.19 -14.47
C VAL A 329 -13.46 13.57 -13.08
N ARG A 330 -13.75 12.28 -12.99
CA ARG A 330 -13.63 11.47 -11.77
C ARG A 330 -12.82 10.20 -12.01
N VAL A 331 -12.29 9.61 -10.94
CA VAL A 331 -11.64 8.31 -11.00
C VAL A 331 -12.69 7.21 -11.24
N SER A 332 -12.42 6.29 -12.16
CA SER A 332 -13.33 5.19 -12.48
C SER A 332 -13.34 4.16 -11.35
N GLU A 333 -14.51 3.72 -10.90
CA GLU A 333 -14.62 2.66 -9.88
C GLU A 333 -14.49 1.24 -10.45
N ARG A 334 -14.28 1.11 -11.77
CA ARG A 334 -14.36 -0.20 -12.47
C ARG A 334 -13.12 -0.57 -13.26
N ILE A 335 -12.29 0.41 -13.62
CA ILE A 335 -11.06 0.26 -14.40
C ILE A 335 -9.98 1.19 -13.83
N PHE A 336 -8.71 0.92 -14.15
CA PHE A 336 -7.60 1.82 -13.88
C PHE A 336 -7.63 2.97 -14.90
N GLY A 337 -8.31 4.05 -14.53
CA GLY A 337 -8.56 5.17 -15.43
C GLY A 337 -9.56 6.16 -14.86
N TYR A 338 -10.03 7.06 -15.71
CA TYR A 338 -10.93 8.16 -15.35
C TYR A 338 -12.26 8.03 -16.08
N VAL A 339 -13.23 8.84 -15.69
CA VAL A 339 -14.52 8.97 -16.36
C VAL A 339 -14.83 10.45 -16.48
N LEU A 340 -15.02 10.92 -17.72
CA LEU A 340 -15.56 12.23 -18.03
C LEU A 340 -17.09 12.12 -17.98
N SER A 341 -17.70 12.80 -17.02
CA SER A 341 -19.15 12.86 -16.86
C SER A 341 -19.61 14.26 -17.26
N TYR A 342 -20.56 14.38 -18.17
CA TYR A 342 -21.05 15.68 -18.64
C TYR A 342 -22.56 15.69 -18.83
N ARG A 343 -23.16 16.88 -18.69
CA ARG A 343 -24.58 17.11 -18.91
C ARG A 343 -24.83 17.45 -20.38
N SER A 344 -25.42 16.51 -21.11
CA SER A 344 -25.95 16.74 -22.47
C SER A 344 -27.39 17.25 -22.39
N SER A 345 -27.99 17.74 -23.48
CA SER A 345 -29.41 18.13 -23.50
C SER A 345 -30.37 16.97 -23.18
N GLU A 346 -29.99 15.75 -23.57
CA GLU A 346 -30.81 14.53 -23.41
C GLU A 346 -30.62 13.80 -22.07
N GLY A 347 -29.63 14.19 -21.27
CA GLY A 347 -29.29 13.52 -20.01
C GLY A 347 -27.80 13.66 -19.66
N ILE A 348 -27.38 12.99 -18.59
CA ILE A 348 -25.97 12.92 -18.19
C ILE A 348 -25.30 11.75 -18.92
N LYS A 349 -24.17 12.03 -19.57
CA LYS A 349 -23.37 11.05 -20.33
C LYS A 349 -22.04 10.83 -19.62
N HIS A 350 -21.55 9.59 -19.68
CA HIS A 350 -20.29 9.19 -19.06
C HIS A 350 -19.38 8.53 -20.10
N LEU A 351 -18.18 9.08 -20.27
CA LEU A 351 -17.16 8.60 -21.19
C LEU A 351 -15.99 8.06 -20.37
N LEU A 352 -15.58 6.82 -20.63
CA LEU A 352 -14.45 6.20 -19.95
C LEU A 352 -13.14 6.69 -20.56
N ILE A 353 -12.18 7.00 -19.71
CA ILE A 353 -10.81 7.36 -20.07
C ILE A 353 -9.89 6.26 -19.54
N ASP A 354 -9.18 5.61 -20.44
CA ASP A 354 -8.11 4.67 -20.11
C ASP A 354 -6.84 5.46 -19.75
N ALA A 355 -6.14 5.02 -18.70
CA ALA A 355 -4.90 5.63 -18.21
C ALA A 355 -3.72 4.64 -18.28
N SER A 356 -3.82 3.62 -19.14
CA SER A 356 -2.77 2.63 -19.36
C SER A 356 -1.51 3.26 -19.96
N GLU A 357 -0.33 2.78 -19.54
CA GLU A 357 0.98 3.15 -20.11
C GLU A 357 1.32 4.66 -20.04
N ASN A 358 0.85 5.37 -19.01
CA ASN A 358 1.04 6.82 -18.83
C ASN A 358 0.49 7.68 -19.99
N CYS A 359 -0.46 7.15 -20.77
CA CYS A 359 -1.20 7.91 -21.76
C CYS A 359 -2.69 7.90 -21.44
N TYR A 360 -3.39 8.97 -21.83
CA TYR A 360 -4.81 9.13 -21.58
C TYR A 360 -5.56 9.01 -22.90
N MET A 361 -6.55 8.11 -22.96
CA MET A 361 -7.37 7.90 -24.16
C MET A 361 -8.83 7.74 -23.81
N LEU A 362 -9.72 8.35 -24.60
CA LEU A 362 -11.14 8.07 -24.50
C LEU A 362 -11.43 6.66 -25.05
N LEU A 363 -12.17 5.84 -24.29
CA LEU A 363 -12.40 4.43 -24.63
C LEU A 363 -13.27 4.32 -25.89
N GLY A 364 -12.63 4.09 -27.04
CA GLY A 364 -13.26 4.07 -28.37
C GLY A 364 -12.68 5.08 -29.37
N ASP A 365 -11.76 5.94 -28.93
CA ASP A 365 -11.01 6.87 -29.78
C ASP A 365 -9.56 6.37 -30.02
N GLN A 366 -8.90 6.88 -31.06
CA GLN A 366 -7.51 6.55 -31.43
C GLN A 366 -6.50 7.60 -30.94
N ILE A 367 -6.96 8.74 -30.44
CA ILE A 367 -6.11 9.85 -30.01
C ILE A 367 -5.58 9.59 -28.60
N ARG A 368 -4.25 9.73 -28.44
CA ARG A 368 -3.51 9.58 -27.19
C ARG A 368 -3.03 10.92 -26.69
N PHE A 369 -3.31 11.22 -25.43
CA PHE A 369 -2.86 12.44 -24.76
C PHE A 369 -1.81 12.12 -23.71
N SER A 370 -0.88 13.06 -23.54
CA SER A 370 0.21 12.94 -22.55
C SER A 370 -0.22 13.35 -21.14
N SER A 371 -1.31 14.12 -21.04
CA SER A 371 -1.91 14.53 -19.77
C SER A 371 -3.43 14.56 -19.84
N LEU A 372 -4.08 14.40 -18.68
CA LEU A 372 -5.53 14.49 -18.57
C LEU A 372 -6.04 15.90 -18.92
N THR A 373 -5.25 16.93 -18.66
CA THR A 373 -5.56 18.33 -18.98
C THR A 373 -5.61 18.56 -20.49
N GLU A 374 -4.64 18.01 -21.22
CA GLU A 374 -4.60 18.08 -22.69
C GLU A 374 -5.81 17.38 -23.33
N LEU A 375 -6.26 16.24 -22.75
CA LEU A 375 -7.46 15.55 -23.19
C LEU A 375 -8.72 16.40 -22.99
N VAL A 376 -8.83 17.08 -21.84
CA VAL A 376 -10.00 17.93 -21.55
C VAL A 376 -10.01 19.15 -22.48
N GLU A 377 -8.89 19.86 -22.61
CA GLU A 377 -8.78 21.04 -23.48
C GLU A 377 -9.02 20.73 -24.98
N TYR A 378 -8.75 19.50 -25.42
CA TYR A 378 -9.05 19.08 -26.79
C TYR A 378 -10.56 18.86 -27.05
N HIS A 379 -11.32 18.53 -26.00
CA HIS A 379 -12.75 18.19 -26.09
C HIS A 379 -13.69 19.26 -25.52
N GLU A 380 -13.13 20.32 -24.94
CA GLU A 380 -13.81 21.57 -24.59
C GLU A 380 -14.16 22.35 -25.87
#